data_AF-A0AAV0Y0U1-F1
#
_entry.id   AF-A0AAV0Y0U1-F1
#
_cell.length_a   1.000
_cell.length_b   1.000
_cell.length_c   1.000
_cell.angle_alpha   90.00
_cell.angle_beta   90.00
_cell.angle_gamma   90.00
#
_symmetry.space_group_name_H-M   'P 1'
#
loop_
_entity.id
_entity.type
_entity.pdbx_description
1 polymer ?
#
loop_
_entity_poly.entity_id
_entity_poly.type
_entity_poly.pdbx_seq_one_letter_code
_entity_poly.pdbx_strand_id
1 'polypeptide(L)'
;MRLLEYNNEDSKIICDIQILNKCTWPKDVDIRFGEEKIKYLTQRILINTDTAIRGMRKFVDNNTIVINEELKKLDVLVKTLPVSTAECERGFSLMNLICSDLRSRLTIQNISNLMFIIL
;
A
#
# COMPACT_ATOMS: atom_id res chain seq x y z
N MET A 1 2.94 -13.36 18.21
CA MET A 1 3.44 -13.78 16.87
C MET A 1 2.43 -14.72 16.25
N ARG A 2 1.44 -14.19 15.54
CA ARG A 2 0.66 -14.94 14.57
C ARG A 2 0.85 -14.17 13.28
N LEU A 3 1.82 -14.66 12.53
CA LEU A 3 2.19 -14.18 11.21
C LEU A 3 0.90 -13.94 10.44
N LEU A 4 0.81 -12.78 9.78
CA LEU A 4 -0.15 -12.54 8.72
C LEU A 4 -0.32 -13.86 7.96
N GLU A 5 -1.48 -14.48 8.10
CA GLU A 5 -1.86 -15.54 7.18
C GLU A 5 -1.67 -14.88 5.81
N TYR A 6 -0.71 -15.40 5.05
CA TYR A 6 -0.33 -14.88 3.74
C TYR A 6 -1.54 -15.10 2.84
N ASN A 7 -2.52 -14.21 2.95
CA ASN A 7 -3.74 -14.25 2.19
C ASN A 7 -3.29 -14.12 0.74
N ASN A 8 -3.70 -15.08 -0.08
CA ASN A 8 -3.31 -15.17 -1.49
C ASN A 8 -3.52 -13.84 -2.25
N GLU A 9 -4.48 -13.01 -1.79
CA GLU A 9 -4.73 -11.68 -2.32
C GLU A 9 -3.65 -10.64 -1.98
N ASP A 10 -3.14 -10.60 -0.75
CA ASP A 10 -2.12 -9.64 -0.31
C ASP A 10 -0.79 -9.91 -1.01
N SER A 11 -0.46 -11.20 -1.14
CA SER A 11 0.66 -11.73 -1.89
C SER A 11 0.61 -11.30 -3.36
N LYS A 12 -0.58 -11.40 -3.97
CA LYS A 12 -0.81 -10.97 -5.35
C LYS A 12 -0.62 -9.47 -5.52
N ILE A 13 -1.15 -8.65 -4.61
CA ILE A 13 -0.98 -7.19 -4.64
C ILE A 13 0.51 -6.82 -4.58
N ILE A 14 1.28 -7.44 -3.69
CA ILE A 14 2.73 -7.21 -3.57
C ILE A 14 3.45 -7.59 -4.88
N CYS A 15 3.13 -8.74 -5.47
CA CYS A 15 3.70 -9.17 -6.75
C CYS A 15 3.31 -8.25 -7.92
N ASP A 16 2.11 -7.68 -7.90
CA ASP A 16 1.64 -6.78 -8.94
C ASP A 16 2.28 -5.40 -8.81
N ILE A 17 2.48 -4.90 -7.58
CA ILE A 17 3.17 -3.64 -7.29
C ILE A 17 4.60 -3.61 -7.84
N GLN A 18 5.29 -4.76 -7.85
CA GLN A 18 6.65 -4.86 -8.39
C GLN A 18 6.76 -4.39 -9.85
N ILE A 19 5.66 -4.37 -10.60
CA ILE A 19 5.63 -3.86 -11.97
C ILE A 19 6.09 -2.40 -12.08
N LEU A 20 6.00 -1.61 -11.01
CA LEU A 20 6.48 -0.23 -10.99
C LEU A 20 8.01 -0.13 -10.87
N ASN A 21 8.68 -1.22 -10.52
CA ASN A 21 10.13 -1.29 -10.38
C ASN A 21 10.79 -1.89 -11.62
N LYS A 22 11.40 -1.04 -12.46
CA LYS A 22 12.11 -1.46 -13.68
C LYS A 22 13.22 -2.49 -13.44
N CYS A 23 13.83 -2.54 -12.25
CA CYS A 23 14.86 -3.54 -11.92
C CYS A 23 14.32 -4.97 -11.91
N THR A 24 12.99 -5.15 -11.83
CA THR A 24 12.33 -6.46 -11.83
C THR A 24 11.93 -6.92 -13.24
N TRP A 25 12.15 -6.09 -14.26
CA TRP A 25 11.65 -6.35 -15.60
C TRP A 25 12.61 -7.24 -16.42
N PRO A 26 12.08 -8.03 -17.37
CA PRO A 26 12.88 -8.67 -18.42
C PRO A 26 13.63 -7.64 -19.28
N LYS A 27 14.66 -8.08 -20.01
CA LYS A 27 15.47 -7.20 -20.88
C LYS A 27 14.71 -6.71 -22.13
N ASP A 28 13.75 -7.49 -22.62
CA ASP A 28 12.92 -7.17 -23.77
C ASP A 28 11.46 -7.26 -23.33
N VAL A 29 10.76 -6.13 -23.30
CA VAL A 29 9.38 -6.02 -22.81
C VAL A 29 8.52 -5.32 -23.85
N ASP A 30 7.34 -5.88 -24.12
CA ASP A 30 6.34 -5.27 -24.99
C ASP A 30 5.76 -3.99 -24.38
N ILE A 31 5.31 -3.05 -25.21
CA ILE A 31 4.70 -1.79 -24.75
C ILE A 31 3.47 -2.00 -23.84
N ARG A 32 2.80 -3.15 -23.93
CA ARG A 32 1.66 -3.54 -23.09
C ARG A 32 2.06 -4.30 -21.83
N PHE A 33 3.36 -4.41 -21.54
CA PHE A 33 3.86 -5.09 -20.37
C PHE A 33 3.31 -4.46 -19.09
N GLY A 34 2.70 -5.31 -18.24
CA GLY A 34 2.15 -4.86 -16.96
C GLY A 34 0.77 -4.23 -17.00
N GLU A 35 0.10 -4.13 -18.16
CA GLU A 35 -1.25 -3.53 -18.24
C GLU A 35 -2.28 -4.22 -17.37
N GLU A 36 -2.29 -5.55 -17.34
CA GLU A 36 -3.23 -6.32 -16.53
C GLU A 36 -3.01 -6.09 -15.03
N LYS A 37 -1.74 -6.01 -14.61
CA LYS A 37 -1.34 -5.72 -13.23
C LYS A 37 -1.75 -4.31 -12.83
N ILE A 38 -1.46 -3.32 -13.69
CA ILE A 38 -1.87 -1.93 -13.47
C ILE A 38 -3.39 -1.82 -13.39
N LYS A 39 -4.13 -2.51 -14.28
CA LYS A 39 -5.60 -2.54 -14.25
C LYS A 39 -6.14 -3.10 -12.93
N TYR A 40 -5.54 -4.17 -12.42
CA TYR A 40 -5.92 -4.75 -11.14
C TYR A 40 -5.65 -3.77 -9.97
N LEU A 41 -4.46 -3.17 -9.94
CA LEU A 41 -4.08 -2.19 -8.91
C LEU A 41 -4.95 -0.93 -8.94
N THR A 42 -5.24 -0.40 -10.13
CA THR A 42 -6.05 0.82 -10.28
C THR A 42 -7.50 0.62 -9.84
N GLN A 43 -8.05 -0.58 -10.06
CA GLN A 43 -9.39 -0.95 -9.57
C GLN A 43 -9.44 -1.05 -8.04
N ARG A 44 -8.40 -1.58 -7.40
CA ARG A 44 -8.32 -1.68 -5.93
C ARG A 44 -8.16 -0.30 -5.26
N ILE A 45 -7.41 0.59 -5.91
CA ILE A 45 -7.05 1.91 -5.36
C ILE A 45 -8.01 3.03 -5.83
N LEU A 46 -8.95 2.70 -6.72
CA LEU A 46 -9.97 3.61 -7.25
C LEU A 46 -9.39 4.82 -8.00
N ILE A 47 -8.31 4.59 -8.76
CA ILE A 47 -7.69 5.59 -9.66
C ILE A 47 -8.10 5.34 -11.12
N ASN A 48 -7.95 6.35 -11.98
CA ASN A 48 -8.41 6.24 -13.35
C ASN A 48 -7.57 5.20 -14.14
N THR A 49 -8.19 4.07 -14.44
CA THR A 49 -7.52 2.91 -15.03
C THR A 49 -6.98 3.20 -16.44
N ASP A 50 -7.77 3.87 -17.29
CA ASP A 50 -7.37 4.19 -18.67
C ASP A 50 -6.15 5.10 -18.71
N THR A 51 -6.16 6.12 -17.85
CA THR A 51 -5.09 7.10 -17.72
C THR A 51 -3.83 6.48 -17.13
N ALA A 52 -3.98 5.57 -16.17
CA ALA A 52 -2.87 4.80 -15.62
C ALA A 52 -2.26 3.83 -16.64
N ILE A 53 -3.07 3.11 -17.43
CA ILE A 53 -2.59 2.23 -18.51
C ILE A 53 -1.84 3.04 -19.57
N ARG A 54 -2.37 4.19 -19.99
CA ARG A 54 -1.67 5.10 -20.92
C ARG A 54 -0.35 5.61 -20.33
N GLY A 55 -0.33 5.90 -19.03
CA GLY A 55 0.89 6.24 -18.29
C GLY A 55 1.91 5.10 -18.29
N MET A 56 1.46 3.86 -18.07
CA MET A 56 2.29 2.66 -18.08
C MET A 56 2.93 2.42 -19.45
N ARG A 57 2.15 2.49 -20.54
CA ARG A 57 2.69 2.35 -21.91
C ARG A 57 3.82 3.34 -22.18
N LYS A 58 3.63 4.60 -21.79
CA LYS A 58 4.66 5.66 -21.91
C LYS A 58 5.88 5.38 -21.04
N PHE A 59 5.69 4.79 -19.86
CA PHE A 59 6.76 4.44 -18.93
C PHE A 59 7.63 3.27 -19.44
N VAL A 60 7.02 2.34 -20.18
CA VAL A 60 7.71 1.25 -20.88
C VAL A 60 8.46 1.77 -22.11
N ASP A 61 7.79 2.57 -22.94
CA ASP A 61 8.30 3.08 -24.23
C ASP A 61 9.42 4.11 -24.08
N ASN A 62 9.20 5.14 -23.25
CA ASN A 62 10.21 6.16 -22.98
C ASN A 62 10.90 5.84 -21.67
N ASN A 63 12.18 5.52 -21.73
CA ASN A 63 12.99 5.27 -20.53
C ASN A 63 13.14 6.50 -19.59
N THR A 64 12.39 7.60 -19.85
CA THR A 64 12.55 8.92 -19.23
C THR A 64 11.21 9.65 -18.94
N ILE A 65 10.87 9.72 -17.64
CA ILE A 65 10.41 10.88 -16.83
C ILE A 65 9.04 11.56 -17.11
N VAL A 66 8.05 10.96 -17.77
CA VAL A 66 6.66 11.45 -17.64
C VAL A 66 5.75 10.36 -17.11
N ILE A 67 5.95 10.04 -15.83
CA ILE A 67 4.98 9.30 -15.02
C ILE A 67 3.73 10.17 -14.97
N ASN A 68 2.63 9.70 -15.56
CA ASN A 68 1.32 10.34 -15.46
C ASN A 68 0.96 10.55 -13.97
N GLU A 69 0.26 11.64 -13.63
CA GLU A 69 -0.19 11.91 -12.26
C GLU A 69 -0.84 10.70 -11.57
N GLU A 70 -1.59 9.88 -12.30
CA GLU A 70 -2.23 8.67 -11.75
C GLU A 70 -1.20 7.57 -11.39
N LEU A 71 -0.18 7.38 -12.22
CA LEU A 71 0.90 6.42 -11.94
C LEU A 71 1.79 6.92 -10.79
N LYS A 72 1.94 8.24 -10.65
CA LYS A 72 2.63 8.86 -9.50
C LYS A 72 1.85 8.69 -8.21
N LYS A 73 0.53 8.86 -8.23
CA LYS A 73 -0.34 8.55 -7.09
C LYS A 73 -0.21 7.09 -6.67
N LEU A 74 -0.16 6.18 -7.64
CA LEU A 74 0.07 4.76 -7.39
C LEU A 74 1.43 4.50 -6.72
N ASP A 75 2.51 5.10 -7.23
CA ASP A 75 3.86 4.99 -6.63
C ASP A 75 3.94 5.55 -5.21
N VAL A 76 3.33 6.72 -4.96
CA VAL A 76 3.25 7.31 -3.62
C VAL A 76 2.49 6.38 -2.67
N LEU A 77 1.35 5.86 -3.10
CA LEU A 77 0.55 4.95 -2.28
C LEU A 77 1.35 3.71 -1.90
N VAL A 78 2.03 3.09 -2.85
CA VAL A 78 2.89 1.92 -2.60
C VAL A 78 3.95 2.23 -1.54
N LYS A 79 4.58 3.41 -1.61
CA LYS A 79 5.61 3.83 -0.64
C LYS A 79 5.05 4.15 0.74
N THR A 80 3.76 4.46 0.85
CA THR A 80 3.08 4.71 2.13
C THR A 80 2.50 3.45 2.77
N LEU A 81 2.50 2.31 2.07
CA LEU A 81 2.01 1.06 2.66
C LEU A 81 2.90 0.64 3.83
N PRO A 82 2.35 0.46 5.04
CA PRO A 82 3.12 -0.03 6.17
C PRO A 82 3.56 -1.48 5.89
N VAL A 83 4.87 -1.71 5.92
CA VAL A 83 5.46 -3.04 5.68
C VAL A 83 5.43 -3.92 6.95
N SER A 84 5.10 -3.34 8.10
CA SER A 84 5.10 -4.01 9.40
C SER A 84 4.02 -3.46 10.32
N THR A 85 3.42 -4.34 11.11
CA THR A 85 2.50 -3.99 12.21
C THR A 85 3.23 -3.64 13.51
N ALA A 86 4.56 -3.80 13.56
CA ALA A 86 5.33 -3.67 14.81
C ALA A 86 5.20 -2.28 15.45
N GLU A 87 5.11 -1.22 14.65
CA GLU A 87 4.89 0.14 15.16
C GLU A 87 3.49 0.30 15.77
N CYS A 88 2.47 -0.23 15.10
CA CYS A 88 1.10 -0.27 15.64
C CYS A 88 1.02 -1.12 16.92
N GLU A 89 1.62 -2.32 16.94
CA GLU A 89 1.67 -3.21 18.11
C GLU A 89 2.38 -2.55 19.30
N ARG A 90 3.45 -1.78 19.04
CA ARG A 90 4.12 -0.97 20.07
C ARG A 90 3.18 0.09 20.64
N GLY A 91 2.44 0.82 19.80
CA GLY A 91 1.48 1.82 20.25
C GLY A 91 0.30 1.21 21.04
N PHE A 92 -0.23 0.06 20.60
CA PHE A 92 -1.25 -0.66 21.36
C PHE A 92 -0.72 -1.20 22.70
N SER A 93 0.53 -1.66 22.74
CA SER A 93 1.18 -2.08 23.99
C SER A 93 1.32 -0.93 24.98
N LEU A 94 1.61 0.29 24.50
CA LEU A 94 1.58 1.48 25.35
C LEU A 94 0.17 1.78 25.89
N MET A 95 -0.87 1.51 25.10
CA MET A 95 -2.24 1.71 25.55
C MET A 95 -2.65 0.73 26.66
N ASN A 96 -2.08 -0.47 26.72
CA ASN A 96 -2.30 -1.42 27.83
C ASN A 96 -1.80 -0.89 29.19
N LEU A 97 -0.87 0.08 29.22
CA LEU A 97 -0.49 0.76 30.48
C LEU A 97 -1.58 1.73 30.97
N ILE A 98 -2.38 2.28 30.05
CA ILE A 98 -3.44 3.25 30.33
C ILE A 98 -4.76 2.52 30.60
N CYS A 99 -5.04 1.47 29.84
CA CYS A 99 -6.19 0.58 30.00
C CYS A 99 -5.79 -0.66 30.83
N SER A 100 -5.72 -0.50 32.16
CA SER A 100 -5.60 -1.65 33.06
C SER A 100 -6.95 -2.03 33.66
N ASP A 101 -7.18 -3.32 33.90
CA ASP A 101 -8.44 -3.88 34.44
C ASP A 101 -8.91 -3.23 35.75
N LEU A 102 -8.00 -2.59 36.49
CA LEU A 102 -8.27 -1.92 37.77
C LEU A 102 -8.37 -0.39 37.67
N ARG A 103 -7.94 0.25 36.57
CA ARG A 103 -7.78 1.72 36.48
C ARG A 103 -8.09 2.30 35.11
N SER A 104 -9.20 1.93 34.48
CA SER A 104 -9.74 2.70 33.36
C SER A 104 -11.22 2.99 33.55
N ARG A 105 -11.52 4.20 34.03
CA ARG A 105 -12.87 4.83 33.91
C ARG A 105 -13.14 5.36 32.50
N LEU A 106 -12.24 5.12 31.55
CA LEU A 106 -12.33 5.64 30.19
C LEU A 106 -13.29 4.76 29.39
N THR A 107 -14.33 5.39 28.85
CA THR A 107 -15.22 4.73 27.90
C THR A 107 -14.43 4.38 26.62
N ILE A 108 -14.94 3.42 25.85
CA ILE A 108 -14.37 3.03 24.55
C ILE A 108 -14.19 4.26 23.65
N GLN A 109 -15.14 5.20 23.68
CA GLN A 109 -15.05 6.45 22.93
C GLN A 109 -13.84 7.28 23.33
N ASN A 110 -13.59 7.44 24.63
CA ASN A 110 -12.45 8.22 25.11
C ASN A 110 -11.12 7.53 24.80
N ILE A 111 -11.09 6.20 24.83
CA ILE A 111 -9.90 5.41 24.43
C ILE A 111 -9.63 5.59 22.93
N SER A 112 -10.66 5.51 22.09
CA SER A 112 -10.54 5.74 20.64
C SER A 112 -10.07 7.15 20.32
N ASN A 113 -10.61 8.16 21.01
CA ASN A 113 -10.17 9.55 20.84
C ASN A 113 -8.71 9.73 21.29
N LEU A 114 -8.30 9.04 22.35
CA LEU A 114 -6.93 9.06 22.85
C LEU A 114 -5.96 8.37 21.89
N MET A 115 -6.35 7.22 21.32
CA MET A 115 -5.60 6.55 20.25
C MET A 115 -5.39 7.50 19.08
N PHE A 116 -6.44 8.15 18.60
CA PHE A 116 -6.36 9.07 17.46
C PHE A 116 -5.41 10.27 17.67
N ILE A 117 -5.18 10.69 18.92
CA ILE A 117 -4.27 11.80 19.22
C ILE A 117 -2.82 11.32 19.39
N ILE A 118 -2.63 10.09 19.87
CA ILE A 118 -1.32 9.57 20.31
C ILE A 118 -0.65 8.67 19.24
N LEU A 119 -1.45 7.92 18.48
CA LEU A 119 -1.03 7.10 17.34
C LEU A 119 -1.13 7.91 16.04
#